data_AF-A0A7S0WUZ3-F1
#
_entry.id   AF-A0A7S0WUZ3-F1
#
_cell.length_a   1.000
_cell.length_b   1.000
_cell.length_c   1.000
_cell.angle_alpha   90.00
_cell.angle_beta   90.00
_cell.angle_gamma   90.00
#
_symmetry.space_group_name_H-M   'P 1'
#
loop_
_entity.id
_entity.type
_entity.pdbx_description
1 polymer ?
#
loop_
_entity_poly.entity_id
_entity_poly.type
_entity_poly.pdbx_seq_one_letter_code
_entity_poly.pdbx_strand_id
1 'polypeptide(L)'
;GPAQHAEAERRAAAGRRKLLVGVTATPYRADNSSLADVYQQVTFELPVGDLIHSGYLCKVVAHRVMTWVDLSAVPTSSVEDGEGDFITNELDQRVNTPARNALVVETYLQRANGRKA
;
A
#
# COMPACT_ATOMS: atom_id res chain seq x y z
N GLY A 1 25.24 -16.07 -42.42
CA GLY A 1 26.65 -15.79 -42.80
C GLY A 1 27.31 -14.86 -41.79
N PRO A 2 28.66 -14.76 -41.72
CA PRO A 2 29.37 -14.00 -40.68
C PRO A 2 28.92 -12.53 -40.55
N ALA A 3 28.43 -11.92 -41.63
CA ALA A 3 27.82 -10.58 -41.60
C ALA A 3 26.48 -10.49 -40.82
N GLN A 4 25.65 -11.54 -40.85
CA GLN A 4 24.37 -11.58 -40.12
C GLN A 4 24.56 -11.82 -38.61
N HIS A 5 25.62 -12.54 -38.22
CA HIS A 5 26.00 -12.69 -36.81
C HIS A 5 26.61 -11.40 -36.24
N ALA A 6 27.46 -10.71 -37.01
CA ALA A 6 28.02 -9.42 -36.60
C ALA A 6 26.96 -8.30 -36.47
N GLU A 7 25.88 -8.35 -37.26
CA GLU A 7 24.78 -7.39 -37.17
C GLU A 7 23.85 -7.66 -35.97
N ALA A 8 23.63 -8.93 -35.62
CA ALA A 8 22.93 -9.33 -34.39
C ALA A 8 23.70 -8.93 -33.12
N GLU A 9 25.02 -9.13 -33.11
CA GLU A 9 25.90 -8.69 -32.01
C GLU A 9 25.98 -7.16 -31.90
N ARG A 10 26.00 -6.43 -33.02
CA ARG A 10 25.90 -4.96 -33.02
C ARG A 10 24.55 -4.45 -32.50
N ARG A 11 23.44 -5.15 -32.76
CA ARG A 11 22.12 -4.82 -32.19
C ARG A 11 22.02 -5.14 -30.70
N ALA A 12 22.66 -6.21 -30.24
CA ALA A 12 22.77 -6.55 -28.82
C ALA A 12 23.65 -5.54 -28.06
N ALA A 13 24.77 -5.12 -28.66
CA ALA A 13 25.66 -4.09 -28.10
C ALA A 13 25.06 -2.67 -28.18
N ALA A 14 24.21 -2.39 -29.18
CA ALA A 14 23.43 -1.16 -29.31
C ALA A 14 22.12 -1.17 -28.51
N GLY A 15 21.88 -2.23 -27.73
CA GLY A 15 20.72 -2.36 -26.84
C GLY A 15 20.82 -1.34 -25.73
N ARG A 16 20.29 -0.13 -25.98
CA ARG A 16 20.14 0.99 -25.04
C ARG A 16 19.98 0.44 -23.62
N ARG A 17 20.94 0.74 -22.73
CA ARG A 17 20.67 0.79 -21.29
C ARG A 17 19.53 1.81 -21.10
N LYS A 18 18.29 1.33 -21.12
CA LYS A 18 17.11 2.16 -20.91
C LYS A 18 17.06 2.46 -19.42
N LEU A 19 16.90 3.74 -19.08
CA LEU A 19 16.63 4.12 -17.71
C LEU A 19 15.24 3.60 -17.33
N LEU A 20 15.16 2.81 -16.26
CA LEU A 20 13.91 2.33 -15.67
C LEU A 20 13.54 3.27 -14.52
N VAL A 21 12.36 3.87 -14.58
CA VAL A 21 11.83 4.75 -13.53
C VAL A 21 10.49 4.19 -13.06
N GLY A 22 10.39 3.91 -11.76
CA GLY A 22 9.16 3.51 -11.10
C GLY A 22 8.55 4.69 -10.34
N VAL A 23 7.23 4.77 -10.32
CA VAL A 23 6.48 5.68 -9.46
C VAL A 23 5.48 4.87 -8.65
N THR A 24 5.41 5.12 -7.35
CA THR A 24 4.47 4.44 -6.45
C THR A 24 4.04 5.37 -5.33
N ALA A 25 2.81 5.22 -4.86
CA ALA A 25 2.34 5.85 -3.63
C ALA A 25 2.51 4.95 -2.40
N THR A 26 2.90 3.69 -2.61
CA THR A 26 3.08 2.66 -1.57
C THR A 26 4.46 2.00 -1.72
N PRO A 27 5.53 2.68 -1.26
CA PRO A 27 6.88 2.14 -1.40
C PRO A 27 7.17 0.96 -0.47
N TYR A 28 6.47 0.89 0.67
CA TYR A 28 6.53 -0.21 1.62
C TYR A 28 5.28 -1.06 1.47
N ARG A 29 5.45 -2.35 1.18
CA ARG A 29 4.34 -3.32 1.08
C ARG A 29 4.48 -4.36 2.16
N ALA A 30 3.33 -4.77 2.72
CA ALA A 30 3.24 -5.83 3.72
C ALA A 30 3.46 -7.24 3.13
N ASP A 31 3.52 -7.37 1.80
CA ASP A 31 3.75 -8.64 1.10
C ASP A 31 5.24 -9.04 1.04
N ASN A 32 6.11 -8.37 1.81
CA ASN A 32 7.57 -8.55 1.85
C ASN A 32 8.27 -8.49 0.48
N SER A 33 7.60 -8.02 -0.57
CA SER A 33 8.24 -7.80 -1.87
C SER A 33 8.97 -6.47 -1.83
N SER A 34 10.29 -6.52 -1.74
CA SER A 34 11.10 -5.32 -1.64
C SER A 34 11.14 -4.61 -3.00
N LEU A 35 10.89 -3.30 -3.01
CA LEU A 35 11.18 -2.48 -4.21
C LEU A 35 12.64 -2.62 -4.66
N ALA A 36 13.55 -2.96 -3.74
CA ALA A 36 14.96 -3.20 -4.05
C ALA A 36 15.19 -4.41 -4.97
N ASP A 37 14.24 -5.35 -5.04
CA ASP A 37 14.33 -6.53 -5.91
C ASP A 37 14.15 -6.17 -7.39
N VAL A 38 13.50 -5.02 -7.67
CA VAL A 38 13.14 -4.57 -9.02
C VAL A 38 13.85 -3.27 -9.40
N TYR A 39 14.10 -2.38 -8.45
CA TYR A 39 14.71 -1.07 -8.65
C TYR A 39 15.98 -0.93 -7.82
N GLN A 40 16.97 -0.23 -8.37
CA GLN A 40 18.28 -0.09 -7.70
C GLN A 40 18.20 0.80 -6.45
N GLN A 41 17.30 1.78 -6.42
CA GLN A 41 17.17 2.75 -5.32
C GLN A 41 15.89 3.56 -5.43
N VAL A 42 15.42 4.07 -4.29
CA VAL A 42 14.43 5.15 -4.21
C VAL A 42 15.19 6.48 -4.20
N THR A 43 15.03 7.28 -5.24
CA THR A 43 15.78 8.54 -5.40
C THR A 43 15.01 9.78 -4.97
N PHE A 44 13.70 9.65 -4.76
CA PHE A 44 12.83 10.76 -4.38
C PHE A 44 11.60 10.23 -3.65
N GLU A 45 11.19 10.94 -2.60
CA GLU A 45 9.95 10.72 -1.87
C GLU A 45 9.24 12.06 -1.68
N LEU A 46 7.91 12.04 -1.83
CA LEU A 46 7.08 13.21 -1.62
C LEU A 46 6.00 12.88 -0.59
N PRO A 47 6.17 13.32 0.68
CA PRO A 47 5.21 13.04 1.74
C PRO A 47 3.82 13.60 1.40
N VAL A 48 2.77 12.79 1.61
CA VAL A 48 1.37 13.24 1.45
C VAL A 48 1.08 14.47 2.32
N GLY A 49 1.68 14.53 3.51
CA GLY A 49 1.60 15.70 4.39
C GLY A 49 2.07 16.98 3.71
N ASP A 50 3.20 16.97 3.02
CA ASP A 50 3.76 18.15 2.35
C ASP A 50 2.87 18.63 1.21
N LEU A 51 2.27 17.69 0.48
CA LEU A 51 1.31 17.99 -0.59
C LEU A 51 0.02 18.62 -0.06
N ILE A 52 -0.46 18.18 1.11
CA ILE A 52 -1.61 18.80 1.78
C ILE A 52 -1.25 20.21 2.26
N HIS A 53 -0.09 20.39 2.92
CA HIS A 53 0.34 21.70 3.42
C HIS A 53 0.57 22.71 2.29
N SER A 54 1.10 22.24 1.16
CA SER A 54 1.38 23.08 -0.02
C SER A 54 0.14 23.33 -0.90
N GLY A 55 -1.03 22.79 -0.55
CA GLY A 55 -2.28 23.01 -1.28
C GLY A 55 -2.42 22.20 -2.58
N TYR A 56 -1.51 21.26 -2.84
CA TYR A 56 -1.62 20.33 -3.97
C TYR A 56 -2.67 19.23 -3.70
N LEU A 57 -2.89 18.87 -2.44
CA LEU A 57 -3.95 17.95 -2.00
C LEU A 57 -4.89 18.63 -1.02
N CYS A 58 -6.14 18.14 -0.95
CA CYS A 58 -7.12 18.63 0.02
C CYS A 58 -6.78 18.17 1.44
N LYS A 59 -7.31 18.88 2.44
CA LYS A 59 -7.16 18.48 3.86
C LYS A 59 -7.92 17.19 4.13
N VAL A 60 -7.31 16.30 4.90
CA VAL A 60 -7.96 15.07 5.39
C VAL A 60 -8.92 15.41 6.52
N VAL A 61 -10.16 14.93 6.43
CA VAL A 61 -11.16 15.00 7.50
C VAL A 61 -11.48 13.58 7.95
N ALA A 62 -10.96 13.19 9.11
CA ALA A 62 -11.17 11.87 9.69
C ALA A 62 -12.21 11.90 10.81
N HIS A 63 -13.07 10.88 10.85
CA HIS A 63 -14.04 10.68 11.93
C HIS A 63 -13.73 9.36 12.64
N ARG A 64 -13.32 9.44 13.91
CA ARG A 64 -13.09 8.25 14.72
C ARG A 64 -14.39 7.77 15.37
N VAL A 65 -14.71 6.51 15.17
CA VAL A 65 -15.86 5.84 15.78
C VAL A 65 -15.32 4.80 16.76
N MET A 66 -15.59 5.00 18.04
CA MET A 66 -15.18 4.06 19.07
C MET A 66 -16.17 2.91 19.15
N THR A 67 -15.65 1.69 19.25
CA THR A 67 -16.43 0.47 19.46
C THR A 67 -15.93 -0.22 20.72
N TRP A 68 -16.73 -1.10 21.30
CA TRP A 68 -16.34 -1.90 22.48
C TRP A 68 -15.44 -3.09 22.14
N VAL A 69 -15.05 -3.24 20.87
CA VAL A 69 -14.19 -4.34 20.43
C VAL A 69 -12.76 -4.09 20.87
N ASP A 70 -12.25 -4.98 21.69
CA ASP A 70 -10.85 -5.05 22.09
C ASP A 70 -10.09 -6.06 21.21
N LEU A 71 -8.99 -5.61 20.61
CA LEU A 71 -8.11 -6.39 19.75
C LEU A 71 -6.81 -6.82 20.45
N SER A 72 -6.60 -6.46 21.72
CA SER A 72 -5.35 -6.74 22.46
C SER A 72 -5.01 -8.23 22.53
N ALA A 73 -6.02 -9.10 22.48
CA ALA A 73 -5.88 -10.55 22.53
C ALA A 73 -5.93 -11.23 21.15
N VAL A 74 -6.08 -10.47 20.05
CA VAL A 74 -6.09 -11.05 18.70
C VAL A 74 -4.64 -11.35 18.29
N PRO A 75 -4.30 -12.61 18.02
CA PRO A 75 -2.94 -12.98 17.65
C PRO A 75 -2.57 -12.39 16.28
N THR A 76 -1.30 -12.07 16.13
CA THR A 76 -0.69 -11.68 14.86
C THR A 76 0.16 -12.83 14.32
N SER A 77 0.36 -12.86 13.01
CA SER A 77 1.42 -13.64 12.40
C SER A 77 2.77 -13.19 12.97
N SER A 78 3.70 -14.12 13.07
CA SER A 78 5.08 -13.78 13.40
C SER A 78 5.82 -13.53 12.09
N VAL A 79 6.52 -12.41 12.01
CA VAL A 79 7.52 -12.15 10.96
C VAL A 79 8.87 -11.91 11.63
N GLU A 80 9.96 -12.23 10.92
CA GLU A 80 11.32 -12.20 11.45
C GLU A 80 11.72 -10.82 12.01
N ASP A 81 11.09 -9.73 11.52
CA ASP A 81 11.39 -8.34 11.90
C ASP A 81 10.34 -7.67 12.83
N GLY A 82 9.45 -8.44 13.46
CA GLY A 82 8.79 -8.02 14.71
C GLY A 82 7.32 -7.58 14.66
N GLU A 83 6.74 -7.23 13.50
CA GLU A 83 5.30 -6.90 13.40
C GLU A 83 4.63 -7.66 12.26
N GLY A 84 3.78 -8.63 12.58
CA GLY A 84 2.97 -9.35 11.60
C GLY A 84 1.51 -8.93 11.61
N ASP A 85 0.79 -9.32 10.55
CA ASP A 85 -0.64 -9.07 10.40
C ASP A 85 -1.48 -9.84 11.42
N PHE A 86 -2.65 -9.33 11.80
CA PHE A 86 -3.60 -10.13 12.57
C PHE A 86 -3.95 -11.43 11.83
N ILE A 87 -4.09 -12.53 12.58
CA ILE A 87 -4.59 -13.79 12.02
C ILE A 87 -6.04 -13.55 11.59
N THR A 88 -6.30 -13.64 10.27
CA THR A 88 -7.56 -13.20 9.66
C THR A 88 -8.80 -13.80 10.30
N ASN A 89 -8.80 -15.11 10.57
CA ASN A 89 -9.96 -15.78 11.17
C ASN A 89 -10.20 -15.36 12.63
N GLU A 90 -9.14 -15.05 13.38
CA GLU A 90 -9.25 -14.58 14.77
C GLU A 90 -9.74 -13.13 14.82
N LEU A 91 -9.22 -12.31 13.90
CA LEU A 91 -9.69 -10.94 13.73
C LEU A 91 -11.18 -10.92 13.34
N ASP A 92 -11.58 -11.72 12.35
CA ASP A 92 -12.96 -11.80 11.86
C ASP A 92 -13.94 -12.12 13.00
N GLN A 93 -13.66 -13.16 13.78
CA GLN A 93 -14.47 -13.53 14.95
C GLN A 93 -14.65 -12.37 15.94
N ARG A 94 -13.64 -11.49 16.06
CA ARG A 94 -13.66 -10.38 17.01
C ARG A 94 -14.36 -9.13 16.47
N VAL A 95 -14.23 -8.85 15.18
CA VAL A 95 -14.69 -7.59 14.57
C VAL A 95 -16.00 -7.70 13.81
N ASN A 96 -16.33 -8.89 13.30
CA ASN A 96 -17.50 -9.16 12.46
C ASN A 96 -18.70 -9.57 13.30
N THR A 97 -19.15 -8.64 14.15
CA THR A 97 -20.35 -8.84 14.98
C THR A 97 -21.51 -8.04 14.42
N PRO A 98 -22.76 -8.54 14.50
CA PRO A 98 -23.92 -7.79 14.01
C PRO A 98 -24.02 -6.38 14.60
N ALA A 99 -23.72 -6.23 15.90
CA ALA A 99 -23.76 -4.95 16.59
C ALA A 99 -22.72 -3.95 16.05
N ARG A 100 -21.45 -4.38 15.88
CA ARG A 100 -20.40 -3.50 15.34
C ARG A 100 -20.67 -3.17 13.88
N ASN A 101 -21.10 -4.14 13.07
CA ASN A 101 -21.40 -3.91 11.66
C ASN A 101 -22.53 -2.90 11.48
N ALA A 102 -23.60 -3.02 12.29
CA ALA A 102 -24.69 -2.05 12.30
C ALA A 102 -24.21 -0.64 12.66
N LEU A 103 -23.39 -0.50 13.70
CA LEU A 103 -22.81 0.78 14.10
C LEU A 103 -21.95 1.42 12.99
N VAL A 104 -21.15 0.62 12.28
CA VAL A 104 -20.31 1.09 11.16
C VAL A 104 -21.19 1.62 10.03
N VAL A 105 -22.21 0.84 9.62
CA VAL A 105 -23.13 1.22 8.54
C VAL A 105 -23.93 2.47 8.93
N GLU A 106 -24.50 2.50 10.12
CA GLU A 106 -25.25 3.65 10.62
C GLU A 106 -24.39 4.91 10.64
N THR A 107 -23.17 4.82 11.19
CA THR A 107 -22.29 5.99 11.26
C THR A 107 -21.86 6.47 9.87
N TYR A 108 -21.60 5.55 8.94
CA TYR A 108 -21.33 5.88 7.55
C TYR A 108 -22.52 6.63 6.92
N LEU A 109 -23.74 6.11 7.06
CA LEU A 109 -24.93 6.76 6.54
C LEU A 109 -25.17 8.13 7.18
N GLN A 110 -24.92 8.30 8.48
CA GLN A 110 -25.08 9.60 9.15
C GLN A 110 -24.04 10.65 8.71
N ARG A 111 -22.78 10.24 8.49
CA ARG A 111 -21.65 11.18 8.28
C ARG A 111 -21.24 11.36 6.82
N ALA A 112 -21.50 10.35 6.00
CA ALA A 112 -21.07 10.30 4.61
C ALA A 112 -22.24 10.29 3.62
N ASN A 113 -23.48 10.56 4.07
CA ASN A 113 -24.63 10.65 3.17
C ASN A 113 -24.34 11.59 1.99
N GLY A 114 -24.54 11.11 0.77
CA GLY A 114 -24.30 11.87 -0.46
C GLY A 114 -22.83 12.08 -0.82
N ARG A 115 -21.87 11.56 -0.05
CA ARG A 115 -20.46 11.44 -0.48
C ARG A 115 -20.32 10.20 -1.37
N LYS A 116 -19.45 10.28 -2.37
CA LYS A 116 -19.07 9.09 -3.15
C LYS A 116 -18.36 8.10 -2.23
N ALA A 117 -18.76 6.84 -2.30
CA ALA A 117 -18.04 5.71 -1.71
C ALA A 117 -16.73 5.45 -2.46
#